data_AF-A0A0C9VU50-F1
#
_entry.id   AF-A0A0C9VU50-F1
#
_cell.length_a   1.000
_cell.length_b   1.000
_cell.length_c   1.000
_cell.angle_alpha   90.00
_cell.angle_beta   90.00
_cell.angle_gamma   90.00
#
_symmetry.space_group_name_H-M   'P 1'
#
loop_
_entity.id
_entity.type
_entity.pdbx_description
1 polymer ?
#
loop_
_entity_poly.entity_id
_entity_poly.type
_entity_poly.pdbx_seq_one_letter_code
_entity_poly.pdbx_strand_id
1 'polypeptide(L)'
;MTLITKHDEYQHFPATVRAVVTDEGHLEDSVFIPYDKIFPQGKGRVLKGTVTAIESDGKDKGGRVVLESGDKVAYDALVLSTGNTWAGTISDFPPEKEKNLQFINDSRSKIKTAKTIAIAGGGSVGAELAGEIKEFYPEKHVILVHGPPKLLNDVYPDRFRDNVAHRLKAKNVILILGDYIDNLDDPRARTRKGVSLNADLILTAFGGRANNDWVGQSLGETVLSKTGFVKVKPTLQVQGHNNIFAMGDMIDWAEQKQSFKAKQHASVVATNILPVLEGQVSKKEYKSMGEAMIVTNGTRGGSVYFGFLFGLRLGDFFARLFKSKELIISMTRASLGYTS
;
A
#
# COMPACT_ATOMS: atom_id res chain seq x y z
N MET A 1 10.57 -10.95 20.42
CA MET A 1 10.46 -10.33 19.08
C MET A 1 10.39 -8.82 19.23
N THR A 2 11.06 -8.05 18.37
CA THR A 2 10.99 -6.57 18.37
C THR A 2 10.42 -6.11 17.03
N LEU A 3 9.31 -5.38 17.04
CA LEU A 3 8.82 -4.65 15.86
C LEU A 3 9.36 -3.23 15.91
N ILE A 4 10.02 -2.78 14.85
CA ILE A 4 10.46 -1.38 14.71
C ILE A 4 9.60 -0.73 13.65
N THR A 5 8.98 0.40 13.97
CA THR A 5 8.11 1.15 13.06
C THR A 5 8.19 2.64 13.35
N LYS A 6 8.09 3.48 12.31
CA LYS A 6 8.08 4.93 12.48
C LYS A 6 6.73 5.44 13.00
N HIS A 7 5.63 4.75 12.69
CA HIS A 7 4.27 5.18 13.02
C HIS A 7 3.84 4.67 14.40
N ASP A 8 3.07 5.50 15.13
CA ASP A 8 2.47 5.10 16.41
C ASP A 8 1.38 4.03 16.27
N GLU A 9 0.73 3.99 15.11
CA GLU A 9 -0.40 3.10 14.83
C GLU A 9 -0.26 2.49 13.43
N TYR A 10 -0.81 1.29 13.28
CA TYR A 10 -0.96 0.66 11.97
C TYR A 10 -1.99 1.43 11.13
N GLN A 11 -1.66 1.69 9.87
CA GLN A 11 -2.51 2.41 8.94
C GLN A 11 -3.21 1.44 7.99
N HIS A 12 -4.54 1.35 8.08
CA HIS A 12 -5.34 0.53 7.17
C HIS A 12 -5.65 1.29 5.87
N PHE A 13 -4.63 1.39 4.99
CA PHE A 13 -4.69 2.13 3.73
C PHE A 13 -5.93 1.88 2.84
N PRO A 14 -6.50 0.66 2.73
CA PRO A 14 -7.70 0.47 1.91
C PRO A 14 -8.88 1.34 2.32
N ALA A 15 -9.00 1.69 3.60
CA ALA A 15 -10.07 2.53 4.09
C ALA A 15 -9.71 4.02 4.13
N THR A 16 -8.41 4.36 4.15
CA THR A 16 -7.97 5.76 4.17
C THR A 16 -8.41 6.50 2.91
N VAL A 17 -8.51 5.81 1.77
CA VAL A 17 -9.03 6.38 0.50
C VAL A 17 -10.41 7.03 0.68
N ARG A 18 -11.32 6.39 1.45
CA ARG A 18 -12.63 6.99 1.77
C ARG A 18 -12.53 7.97 2.92
N ALA A 19 -11.74 7.66 3.95
CA ALA A 19 -11.62 8.51 5.13
C ALA A 19 -11.15 9.94 4.78
N VAL A 20 -10.26 10.10 3.80
CA VAL A 20 -9.80 11.44 3.38
C VAL A 20 -10.84 12.22 2.56
N VAL A 21 -11.91 11.59 2.09
CA VAL A 21 -12.97 12.22 1.26
C VAL A 21 -14.17 12.66 2.10
N THR A 22 -14.58 11.86 3.09
CA THR A 22 -15.80 12.07 3.88
C THR A 22 -15.58 11.72 5.36
N ASP A 23 -16.32 12.39 6.24
CA ASP A 23 -16.48 12.07 7.67
C ASP A 23 -17.66 11.11 7.94
N GLU A 24 -18.48 10.82 6.92
CA GLU A 24 -19.56 9.86 7.04
C GLU A 24 -19.04 8.48 7.45
N GLY A 25 -19.58 7.95 8.55
CA GLY A 25 -19.20 6.65 9.11
C GLY A 25 -17.98 6.68 10.02
N HIS A 26 -17.39 7.86 10.29
CA HIS A 26 -16.30 8.05 11.27
C HIS A 26 -15.14 7.05 11.11
N LEU A 27 -14.70 6.83 9.87
CA LEU A 27 -13.67 5.85 9.56
C LEU A 27 -12.35 6.11 10.29
N GLU A 28 -12.02 7.38 10.54
CA GLU A 28 -10.87 7.83 11.32
C GLU A 28 -10.70 7.11 12.66
N ASP A 29 -11.81 6.70 13.30
CA ASP A 29 -11.81 6.00 14.59
C ASP A 29 -11.33 4.54 14.50
N SER A 30 -11.23 4.00 13.28
CA SER A 30 -11.04 2.57 13.03
C SER A 30 -9.92 2.24 12.04
N VAL A 31 -9.52 3.19 11.18
CA VAL A 31 -8.45 3.00 10.19
C VAL A 31 -7.05 3.05 10.77
N PHE A 32 -6.86 3.71 11.92
CA PHE A 32 -5.62 3.67 12.69
C PHE A 32 -5.78 2.65 13.83
N ILE A 33 -4.89 1.68 13.87
CA ILE A 33 -5.01 0.53 14.78
C ILE A 33 -3.76 0.48 15.68
N PRO A 34 -3.91 0.61 17.00
CA PRO A 34 -2.77 0.52 17.91
C PRO A 34 -2.08 -0.84 17.85
N TYR A 35 -0.77 -0.83 18.11
CA TYR A 35 0.06 -2.04 18.14
C TYR A 35 0.05 -2.77 19.50
N ASP A 36 -0.74 -2.30 20.46
CA ASP A 36 -0.82 -2.80 21.84
C ASP A 36 -1.23 -4.28 21.98
N LYS A 37 -1.90 -4.85 20.96
CA LYS A 37 -2.42 -6.24 20.98
C LYS A 37 -1.68 -7.21 20.06
N ILE A 38 -0.65 -6.77 19.32
CA ILE A 38 -0.01 -7.61 18.30
C ILE A 38 0.90 -8.71 18.89
N PHE A 39 1.33 -8.55 20.14
CA PHE A 39 2.16 -9.52 20.84
C PHE A 39 1.36 -10.23 21.94
N PRO A 40 0.80 -11.42 21.66
CA PRO A 40 0.12 -12.18 22.70
C PRO A 40 1.11 -12.52 23.82
N GLN A 41 0.63 -12.45 25.06
CA GLN A 41 1.40 -12.81 26.27
C GLN A 41 2.70 -12.00 26.47
N GLY A 42 2.80 -10.80 25.87
CA GLY A 42 3.98 -9.94 26.05
C GLY A 42 5.28 -10.49 25.44
N LYS A 43 5.21 -11.44 24.50
CA LYS A 43 6.39 -12.08 23.87
C LYS A 43 7.15 -11.19 22.86
N GLY A 44 6.88 -9.89 22.89
CA GLY A 44 7.56 -8.92 22.08
C GLY A 44 7.26 -7.49 22.49
N ARG A 45 7.90 -6.56 21.78
CA ARG A 45 7.78 -5.14 22.02
C ARG A 45 7.73 -4.38 20.71
N VAL A 46 7.06 -3.24 20.72
CA VAL A 46 7.10 -2.25 19.65
C VAL A 46 8.12 -1.19 20.04
N LEU A 47 9.02 -0.86 19.12
CA LEU A 47 9.96 0.24 19.27
C LEU A 47 9.66 1.26 18.18
N LYS A 48 9.33 2.48 18.59
CA LYS A 48 9.14 3.59 17.66
C LYS A 48 10.50 4.06 17.14
N GLY A 49 10.69 4.06 15.82
CA GLY A 49 11.92 4.53 15.20
C GLY A 49 11.99 4.24 13.71
N THR A 50 12.82 5.03 13.03
CA THR A 50 13.17 4.81 11.62
C THR A 50 14.51 4.08 11.56
N VAL A 51 14.56 2.92 10.90
CA VAL A 51 15.83 2.24 10.62
C VAL A 51 16.54 2.92 9.45
N THR A 52 17.83 3.21 9.63
CA THR A 52 18.66 3.92 8.64
C THR A 52 19.89 3.13 8.19
N ALA A 53 20.25 2.05 8.89
CA ALA A 53 21.30 1.13 8.44
C ALA A 53 21.19 -0.27 9.07
N ILE A 54 21.88 -1.25 8.47
CA ILE A 54 22.20 -2.54 9.08
C ILE A 54 23.72 -2.66 9.24
N GLU A 55 24.15 -3.01 10.45
CA GLU A 55 25.51 -3.43 10.76
C GLU A 55 25.53 -4.94 10.97
N SER A 56 26.37 -5.67 10.24
CA SER A 56 26.49 -7.12 10.37
C SER A 56 27.65 -7.51 11.31
N ASP A 57 27.41 -8.48 12.20
CA ASP A 57 28.47 -9.10 13.02
C ASP A 57 29.24 -10.21 12.24
N GLY A 58 29.06 -10.26 10.91
CA GLY A 58 29.57 -11.30 10.03
C GLY A 58 28.44 -12.02 9.29
N LYS A 59 28.79 -12.66 8.16
CA LYS A 59 27.82 -13.35 7.31
C LYS A 59 27.02 -14.38 8.12
N ASP A 60 25.71 -14.19 8.16
CA ASP A 60 24.73 -15.06 8.83
C ASP A 60 24.86 -15.15 10.36
N LYS A 61 25.57 -14.22 11.02
CA LYS A 61 25.81 -14.22 12.48
C LYS A 61 24.93 -13.25 13.29
N GLY A 62 23.91 -12.67 12.66
CA GLY A 62 23.15 -11.56 13.23
C GLY A 62 23.82 -10.20 12.99
N GLY A 63 23.46 -9.23 13.80
CA GLY A 63 23.96 -7.86 13.71
C GLY A 63 23.12 -6.86 14.50
N ARG A 64 23.19 -5.60 14.09
CA ARG A 64 22.42 -4.50 14.66
C ARG A 64 21.72 -3.72 13.55
N VAL A 65 20.48 -3.32 13.77
CA VAL A 65 19.88 -2.23 12.99
C VAL A 65 20.17 -0.91 13.70
N VAL A 66 20.51 0.10 12.93
CA VAL A 66 20.78 1.46 13.41
C VAL A 66 19.52 2.29 13.18
N LEU A 67 19.06 2.97 14.22
CA LEU A 67 17.95 3.91 14.13
C LEU A 67 18.44 5.31 13.77
N GLU A 68 17.54 6.13 13.26
CA GLU A 68 17.77 7.56 13.03
C GLU A 68 18.21 8.31 14.29
N SER A 69 17.80 7.85 15.49
CA SER A 69 18.28 8.37 16.78
C SER A 69 19.76 8.06 17.08
N GLY A 70 20.38 7.15 16.32
CA GLY A 70 21.69 6.58 16.60
C GLY A 70 21.64 5.32 17.48
N ASP A 71 20.48 4.97 18.05
CA ASP A 71 20.31 3.75 18.84
C ASP A 71 20.51 2.51 17.97
N LYS A 72 21.08 1.46 18.59
CA LYS A 72 21.36 0.19 17.93
C LYS A 72 20.54 -0.93 18.55
N VAL A 73 19.84 -1.69 17.71
CA VAL A 73 19.02 -2.83 18.15
C VAL A 73 19.58 -4.12 17.57
N ALA A 74 20.03 -5.02 18.45
CA ALA A 74 20.57 -6.31 18.04
C ALA A 74 19.50 -7.23 17.44
N TYR A 75 19.91 -8.06 16.49
CA TYR A 75 19.10 -9.12 15.89
C TYR A 75 19.92 -10.37 15.61
N ASP A 76 19.31 -11.54 15.78
CA ASP A 76 19.84 -12.82 15.29
C ASP A 76 19.32 -13.11 13.87
N ALA A 77 18.02 -12.83 13.67
CA ALA A 77 17.34 -12.84 12.37
C ALA A 77 16.57 -11.53 12.17
N LEU A 78 16.57 -11.03 10.93
CA LEU A 78 15.96 -9.75 10.55
C LEU A 78 14.91 -9.95 9.47
N VAL A 79 13.77 -9.27 9.58
CA VAL A 79 12.71 -9.27 8.56
C VAL A 79 12.48 -7.84 8.08
N LEU A 80 12.80 -7.59 6.82
CA LEU A 80 12.57 -6.32 6.13
C LEU A 80 11.12 -6.29 5.61
N SER A 81 10.33 -5.32 6.07
CA SER A 81 8.92 -5.16 5.68
C SER A 81 8.48 -3.68 5.64
N THR A 82 9.39 -2.80 5.22
CA THR A 82 9.21 -1.34 5.22
C THR A 82 8.28 -0.82 4.12
N GLY A 83 7.80 -1.70 3.25
CA GLY A 83 6.80 -1.39 2.21
C GLY A 83 7.34 -0.48 1.11
N ASN A 84 6.43 0.29 0.50
CA ASN A 84 6.76 1.33 -0.45
C ASN A 84 6.47 2.71 0.16
N THR A 85 7.14 3.72 -0.36
CA THR A 85 6.81 5.13 -0.16
C THR A 85 5.97 5.59 -1.34
N TRP A 86 4.78 6.12 -1.06
CA TRP A 86 3.86 6.70 -2.04
C TRP A 86 3.67 8.17 -1.73
N ALA A 87 3.59 9.03 -2.75
CA ALA A 87 3.41 10.45 -2.53
C ALA A 87 1.93 10.84 -2.36
N GLY A 88 1.69 11.82 -1.50
CA GLY A 88 0.52 12.69 -1.40
C GLY A 88 -0.61 12.24 -0.48
N THR A 89 -1.79 12.84 -0.70
CA THR A 89 -2.92 12.99 0.23
C THR A 89 -3.52 11.70 0.79
N ILE A 90 -3.19 10.55 0.20
CA ILE A 90 -3.75 9.24 0.57
C ILE A 90 -2.75 8.32 1.28
N SER A 91 -1.48 8.71 1.35
CA SER A 91 -0.39 7.85 1.82
C SER A 91 0.64 8.55 2.71
N ASP A 92 0.77 9.88 2.65
CA ASP A 92 1.72 10.66 3.47
C ASP A 92 1.21 10.96 4.88
N PHE A 93 0.56 9.98 5.51
CA PHE A 93 0.10 10.11 6.88
C PHE A 93 1.29 10.30 7.84
N PRO A 94 1.18 11.22 8.81
CA PRO A 94 2.27 11.48 9.74
C PRO A 94 2.60 10.26 10.61
N PRO A 95 3.85 10.14 11.10
CA PRO A 95 4.22 9.15 12.10
C PRO A 95 3.43 9.24 13.41
N GLU A 96 3.09 10.46 13.82
CA GLU A 96 2.46 10.74 15.11
C GLU A 96 0.94 10.59 15.06
N LYS A 97 0.40 9.81 16.00
CA LYS A 97 -1.04 9.55 16.12
C LYS A 97 -1.86 10.84 16.17
N GLU A 98 -1.40 11.83 16.93
CA GLU A 98 -2.13 13.08 17.18
C GLU A 98 -2.31 13.91 15.91
N LYS A 99 -1.42 13.73 14.92
CA LYS A 99 -1.46 14.45 13.65
C LYS A 99 -2.30 13.75 12.58
N ASN A 100 -2.67 12.48 12.78
CA ASN A 100 -3.44 11.71 11.80
C ASN A 100 -4.83 12.32 11.52
N LEU A 101 -5.54 12.71 12.56
CA LEU A 101 -6.87 13.32 12.42
C LEU A 101 -6.78 14.68 11.72
N GLN A 102 -5.76 15.48 12.05
CA GLN A 102 -5.52 16.75 11.38
C GLN A 102 -5.26 16.53 9.89
N PHE A 103 -4.41 15.57 9.51
CA PHE A 103 -4.15 15.23 8.12
C PHE A 103 -5.42 14.83 7.35
N ILE A 104 -6.29 14.01 7.97
CA ILE A 104 -7.59 13.64 7.37
C ILE A 104 -8.46 14.88 7.17
N ASN A 105 -8.60 15.73 8.18
CA ASN A 105 -9.44 16.92 8.11
C ASN A 105 -8.93 17.94 7.09
N ASP A 106 -7.62 18.13 6.99
CA ASP A 106 -6.99 18.99 5.97
C ASP A 106 -7.27 18.45 4.56
N SER A 107 -7.19 17.12 4.39
CA SER A 107 -7.50 16.45 3.12
C SER A 107 -8.97 16.61 2.72
N ARG A 108 -9.89 16.37 3.67
CA ARG A 108 -11.33 16.58 3.50
C ARG A 108 -11.64 18.02 3.13
N SER A 109 -11.01 18.99 3.82
CA SER A 109 -11.18 20.42 3.56
C SER A 109 -10.76 20.78 2.14
N LYS A 110 -9.56 20.37 1.69
CA LYS A 110 -9.07 20.60 0.32
C LYS A 110 -10.02 20.03 -0.73
N ILE A 111 -10.50 18.79 -0.54
CA ILE A 111 -11.45 18.13 -1.45
C ILE A 111 -12.80 18.85 -1.45
N LYS A 112 -13.30 19.25 -0.29
CA LYS A 112 -14.57 19.97 -0.15
C LYS A 112 -14.53 21.32 -0.86
N THR A 113 -13.42 22.06 -0.78
CA THR A 113 -13.27 23.39 -1.40
C THR A 113 -13.04 23.35 -2.91
N ALA A 114 -12.37 22.32 -3.43
CA ALA A 114 -12.04 22.21 -4.85
C ALA A 114 -13.31 21.93 -5.69
N LYS A 115 -13.48 22.62 -6.82
CA LYS A 115 -14.56 22.37 -7.79
C LYS A 115 -14.10 21.40 -8.87
N THR A 116 -12.87 21.57 -9.34
CA THR A 116 -12.19 20.67 -10.29
C THR A 116 -11.04 19.96 -9.59
N ILE A 117 -11.08 18.63 -9.58
CA ILE A 117 -10.07 17.77 -8.97
C ILE A 117 -9.45 16.90 -10.04
N ALA A 118 -8.13 17.00 -10.21
CA ALA A 118 -7.36 16.07 -11.03
C ALA A 118 -6.72 14.99 -10.16
N ILE A 119 -6.76 13.74 -10.62
CA ILE A 119 -6.13 12.60 -9.96
C ILE A 119 -5.06 12.05 -10.90
N ALA A 120 -3.80 12.08 -10.45
CA ALA A 120 -2.67 11.51 -11.15
C ALA A 120 -2.52 10.02 -10.80
N GLY A 121 -2.89 9.13 -11.72
CA GLY A 121 -2.74 7.68 -11.58
C GLY A 121 -4.06 6.93 -11.56
N GLY A 122 -4.44 6.34 -12.69
CA GLY A 122 -5.58 5.42 -12.85
C GLY A 122 -5.36 3.98 -12.38
N GLY A 123 -4.56 3.77 -11.33
CA GLY A 123 -4.48 2.48 -10.62
C GLY A 123 -5.75 2.20 -9.80
N SER A 124 -5.77 1.12 -9.02
CA SER A 124 -6.91 0.80 -8.15
C SER A 124 -7.23 1.96 -7.22
N VAL A 125 -6.22 2.52 -6.56
CA VAL A 125 -6.35 3.62 -5.61
C VAL A 125 -6.95 4.87 -6.24
N GLY A 126 -6.46 5.31 -7.41
CA GLY A 126 -7.01 6.50 -8.08
C GLY A 126 -8.41 6.28 -8.64
N ALA A 127 -8.72 5.05 -9.08
CA ALA A 127 -10.08 4.68 -9.48
C ALA A 127 -11.05 4.69 -8.29
N GLU A 128 -10.65 4.16 -7.13
CA GLU A 128 -11.45 4.22 -5.90
C GLU A 128 -11.65 5.66 -5.46
N LEU A 129 -10.58 6.44 -5.37
CA LEU A 129 -10.63 7.85 -4.98
C LEU A 129 -11.58 8.68 -5.87
N ALA A 130 -11.53 8.49 -7.19
CA ALA A 130 -12.46 9.14 -8.11
C ALA A 130 -13.92 8.74 -7.82
N GLY A 131 -14.16 7.45 -7.57
CA GLY A 131 -15.48 6.91 -7.26
C GLY A 131 -16.04 7.40 -5.91
N GLU A 132 -15.18 7.53 -4.89
CA GLU A 132 -15.53 8.09 -3.57
C GLU A 132 -15.85 9.59 -3.69
N ILE A 133 -15.01 10.38 -4.38
CA ILE A 133 -15.28 11.82 -4.58
C ILE A 133 -16.61 12.02 -5.31
N LYS A 134 -16.90 11.26 -6.38
CA LYS A 134 -18.17 11.37 -7.10
C LYS A 134 -19.38 10.87 -6.30
N GLU A 135 -19.19 10.02 -5.29
CA GLU A 135 -20.26 9.59 -4.39
C GLU A 135 -20.69 10.74 -3.46
N PHE A 136 -19.74 11.36 -2.78
CA PHE A 136 -20.02 12.39 -1.76
C PHE A 136 -20.13 13.80 -2.34
N TYR A 137 -19.61 14.02 -3.55
CA TYR A 137 -19.62 15.30 -4.25
C TYR A 137 -20.00 15.12 -5.73
N PRO A 138 -21.25 14.72 -6.03
CA PRO A 138 -21.71 14.40 -7.39
C PRO A 138 -21.65 15.58 -8.37
N GLU A 139 -21.53 16.81 -7.88
CA GLU A 139 -21.41 18.04 -8.67
C GLU A 139 -19.98 18.38 -9.11
N LYS A 140 -18.94 17.85 -8.44
CA LYS A 140 -17.53 18.20 -8.74
C LYS A 140 -17.06 17.65 -10.08
N HIS A 141 -16.17 18.39 -10.74
CA HIS A 141 -15.48 17.94 -11.95
C HIS A 141 -14.27 17.09 -11.56
N VAL A 142 -14.30 15.78 -11.84
CA VAL A 142 -13.21 14.85 -11.52
C VAL A 142 -12.53 14.38 -12.79
N ILE A 143 -11.23 14.61 -12.90
CA ILE A 143 -10.39 14.23 -14.03
C ILE A 143 -9.38 13.20 -13.55
N LEU A 144 -9.41 11.98 -14.08
CA LEU A 144 -8.44 10.93 -13.78
C LEU A 144 -7.46 10.80 -14.94
N VAL A 145 -6.19 11.12 -14.70
CA VAL A 145 -5.11 11.05 -15.68
C VAL A 145 -4.28 9.79 -15.44
N HIS A 146 -4.04 9.00 -16.49
CA HIS A 146 -3.27 7.76 -16.39
C HIS A 146 -2.36 7.53 -17.60
N GLY A 147 -1.10 7.20 -17.31
CA GLY A 147 -0.06 6.99 -18.32
C GLY A 147 -0.36 5.90 -19.34
N PRO A 148 -0.81 4.70 -18.91
CA PRO A 148 -1.28 3.64 -19.80
C PRO A 148 -2.58 3.97 -20.54
N PRO A 149 -2.87 3.29 -21.67
CA PRO A 149 -4.09 3.50 -22.47
C PRO A 149 -5.37 2.96 -21.84
N LYS A 150 -5.28 2.19 -20.75
CA LYS A 150 -6.40 1.60 -20.00
C LYS A 150 -6.12 1.73 -18.51
N LEU A 151 -7.16 1.91 -17.69
CA LEU A 151 -7.06 1.91 -16.22
C LEU A 151 -6.52 0.59 -15.71
N LEU A 152 -5.91 0.61 -14.52
CA LEU A 152 -5.15 -0.51 -13.94
C LEU A 152 -3.99 -0.95 -14.85
N ASN A 153 -3.13 -1.85 -14.37
CA ASN A 153 -2.10 -2.44 -15.22
C ASN A 153 -2.62 -3.65 -16.02
N ASP A 154 -1.79 -4.11 -16.95
CA ASP A 154 -2.04 -5.16 -17.94
C ASP A 154 -2.08 -6.58 -17.37
N VAL A 155 -1.71 -6.76 -16.10
CA VAL A 155 -1.94 -8.01 -15.37
C VAL A 155 -3.43 -8.34 -15.26
N TYR A 156 -4.30 -7.33 -15.32
CA TYR A 156 -5.75 -7.51 -15.36
C TYR A 156 -6.28 -7.60 -16.80
N PRO A 157 -7.22 -8.51 -17.10
CA PRO A 157 -7.81 -8.61 -18.43
C PRO A 157 -8.51 -7.32 -18.85
N ASP A 158 -8.41 -6.96 -20.14
CA ASP A 158 -9.01 -5.74 -20.70
C ASP A 158 -10.50 -5.59 -20.39
N ARG A 159 -11.27 -6.68 -20.44
CA ARG A 159 -12.70 -6.64 -20.08
C ARG A 159 -12.95 -6.14 -18.66
N PHE A 160 -12.08 -6.48 -17.71
CA PHE A 160 -12.19 -5.98 -16.34
C PHE A 160 -11.80 -4.50 -16.25
N ARG A 161 -10.70 -4.12 -16.92
CA ARG A 161 -10.22 -2.73 -16.98
C ARG A 161 -11.24 -1.80 -17.63
N ASP A 162 -11.86 -2.25 -18.72
CA ASP A 162 -12.92 -1.52 -19.43
C ASP A 162 -14.19 -1.41 -18.58
N ASN A 163 -14.53 -2.43 -17.78
CA ASN A 163 -15.64 -2.35 -16.83
C ASN A 163 -15.39 -1.27 -15.77
N VAL A 164 -14.20 -1.21 -15.17
CA VAL A 164 -13.85 -0.16 -14.20
C VAL A 164 -13.98 1.23 -14.85
N ALA A 165 -13.44 1.41 -16.06
CA ALA A 165 -13.55 2.66 -16.79
C ALA A 165 -15.00 3.05 -17.11
N HIS A 166 -15.83 2.09 -17.54
CA HIS A 166 -17.25 2.32 -17.83
C HIS A 166 -18.01 2.80 -16.58
N ARG A 167 -17.76 2.18 -15.42
CA ARG A 167 -18.43 2.53 -14.16
C ARG A 167 -18.03 3.92 -13.65
N LEU A 168 -16.78 4.33 -13.85
CA LEU A 168 -16.33 5.69 -13.50
C LEU A 168 -16.93 6.74 -14.46
N LYS A 169 -16.96 6.45 -15.77
CA LYS A 169 -17.61 7.33 -16.75
C LYS A 169 -19.10 7.49 -16.47
N ALA A 170 -19.79 6.44 -16.01
CA ALA A 170 -21.19 6.51 -15.60
C ALA A 170 -21.42 7.45 -14.40
N LYS A 171 -20.39 7.71 -13.58
CA LYS A 171 -20.38 8.75 -12.55
C LYS A 171 -19.84 10.10 -13.04
N ASN A 172 -19.73 10.32 -14.35
CA ASN A 172 -19.18 11.53 -14.96
C ASN A 172 -17.71 11.84 -14.59
N VAL A 173 -16.91 10.81 -14.31
CA VAL A 173 -15.45 10.97 -14.22
C VAL A 173 -14.88 11.10 -15.63
N ILE A 174 -14.08 12.15 -15.85
CA ILE A 174 -13.35 12.37 -17.10
C ILE A 174 -12.07 11.55 -17.07
N LEU A 175 -11.85 10.69 -18.07
CA LEU A 175 -10.64 9.88 -18.17
C LEU A 175 -9.71 10.43 -19.24
N ILE A 176 -8.48 10.79 -18.85
CA ILE A 176 -7.37 11.11 -19.76
C ILE A 176 -6.38 9.96 -19.68
N LEU A 177 -6.39 9.10 -20.69
CA LEU A 177 -5.56 7.89 -20.75
C LEU A 177 -4.43 8.07 -21.76
N GLY A 178 -3.33 7.35 -21.57
CA GLY A 178 -2.16 7.49 -22.43
C GLY A 178 -1.38 8.78 -22.17
N ASP A 179 -1.48 9.39 -20.99
CA ASP A 179 -0.95 10.72 -20.71
C ASP A 179 -0.50 10.89 -19.24
N TYR A 180 0.31 11.91 -18.97
CA TYR A 180 0.94 12.13 -17.67
C TYR A 180 0.81 13.59 -17.22
N ILE A 181 0.79 13.78 -15.90
CA ILE A 181 0.97 15.09 -15.26
C ILE A 181 2.40 15.11 -14.71
N ASP A 182 3.23 16.04 -15.18
CA ASP A 182 4.62 16.14 -14.74
C ASP A 182 4.79 17.04 -13.51
N ASN A 183 4.09 18.18 -13.50
CA ASN A 183 4.09 19.10 -12.38
C ASN A 183 2.83 18.88 -11.53
N LEU A 184 2.99 18.18 -10.41
CA LEU A 184 1.89 17.83 -9.51
C LEU A 184 1.57 18.96 -8.51
N ASP A 185 2.48 19.92 -8.36
CA ASP A 185 2.36 21.04 -7.42
C ASP A 185 1.67 22.27 -8.03
N ASP A 186 1.46 22.28 -9.36
CA ASP A 186 0.74 23.35 -10.06
C ASP A 186 -0.64 22.86 -10.50
N PRO A 187 -1.74 23.28 -9.85
CA PRO A 187 -3.10 22.94 -10.27
C PRO A 187 -3.47 23.38 -11.69
N ARG A 188 -2.72 24.34 -12.26
CA ARG A 188 -2.86 24.79 -13.66
C ARG A 188 -1.98 24.01 -14.63
N ALA A 189 -1.30 22.96 -14.17
CA ALA A 189 -0.49 22.10 -15.00
C ALA A 189 -1.29 21.54 -16.19
N ARG A 190 -0.56 21.33 -17.27
CA ARG A 190 -1.03 20.61 -18.44
C ARG A 190 -0.50 19.20 -18.39
N THR A 191 -1.21 18.30 -19.05
CA THR A 191 -0.66 16.98 -19.32
C THR A 191 0.49 17.07 -20.34
N ARG A 192 1.29 16.01 -20.49
CA ARG A 192 2.36 15.94 -21.50
C ARG A 192 1.85 16.15 -22.91
N LYS A 193 0.62 15.75 -23.23
CA LYS A 193 -0.01 16.01 -24.53
C LYS A 193 -0.68 17.39 -24.64
N GLY A 194 -0.48 18.26 -23.65
CA GLY A 194 -0.94 19.65 -23.67
C GLY A 194 -2.39 19.86 -23.21
N VAL A 195 -3.07 18.82 -22.69
CA VAL A 195 -4.45 18.96 -22.19
C VAL A 195 -4.45 19.82 -20.93
N SER A 196 -5.22 20.91 -20.93
CA SER A 196 -5.38 21.79 -19.76
C SER A 196 -6.29 21.11 -18.75
N LEU A 197 -5.81 20.93 -17.52
CA LEU A 197 -6.60 20.35 -16.44
C LEU A 197 -7.51 21.39 -15.79
N ASN A 198 -7.00 22.62 -15.62
CA ASN A 198 -7.68 23.71 -14.90
C ASN A 198 -8.24 23.22 -13.55
N ALA A 199 -7.42 22.47 -12.81
CA ALA A 199 -7.80 21.92 -11.52
C ALA A 199 -7.60 22.96 -10.42
N ASP A 200 -8.39 22.83 -9.34
CA ASP A 200 -8.15 23.53 -8.08
C ASP A 200 -7.26 22.68 -7.15
N LEU A 201 -7.24 21.36 -7.38
CA LEU A 201 -6.54 20.37 -6.58
C LEU A 201 -6.03 19.22 -7.46
N ILE A 202 -4.76 18.86 -7.30
CA ILE A 202 -4.19 17.64 -7.86
C ILE A 202 -3.96 16.64 -6.71
N LEU A 203 -4.47 15.43 -6.87
CA LEU A 203 -4.28 14.31 -5.95
C LEU A 203 -3.42 13.25 -6.63
N THR A 204 -2.47 12.67 -5.90
CA THR A 204 -1.57 11.64 -6.40
C THR A 204 -2.06 10.25 -5.99
N ALA A 205 -2.03 9.31 -6.94
CA ALA A 205 -2.46 7.93 -6.76
C ALA A 205 -1.71 6.96 -7.69
N PHE A 206 -0.45 7.28 -8.02
CA PHE A 206 0.45 6.43 -8.80
C PHE A 206 1.43 5.65 -7.92
N GLY A 207 2.14 4.69 -8.53
CA GLY A 207 2.96 3.71 -7.83
C GLY A 207 4.05 4.32 -6.93
N GLY A 208 4.40 3.58 -5.88
CA GLY A 208 5.43 3.97 -4.92
C GLY A 208 6.80 3.40 -5.26
N ARG A 209 7.83 3.91 -4.57
CA ARG A 209 9.19 3.37 -4.59
C ARG A 209 9.41 2.49 -3.37
N ALA A 210 10.16 1.41 -3.48
CA ALA A 210 10.53 0.60 -2.31
C ALA A 210 11.15 1.49 -1.22
N ASN A 211 10.68 1.35 0.02
CA ASN A 211 11.14 2.14 1.16
C ASN A 211 12.41 1.49 1.74
N ASN A 212 13.51 1.56 0.99
CA ASN A 212 14.70 0.75 1.27
C ASN A 212 16.03 1.44 0.88
N ASP A 213 16.07 2.78 0.87
CA ASP A 213 17.27 3.55 0.49
C ASP A 213 18.54 3.14 1.25
N TRP A 214 18.37 2.70 2.49
CA TRP A 214 19.46 2.25 3.36
C TRP A 214 19.89 0.79 3.12
N VAL A 215 19.07 -0.02 2.45
CA VAL A 215 19.32 -1.47 2.30
C VAL A 215 20.51 -1.73 1.38
N GLY A 216 20.59 -1.06 0.23
CA GLY A 216 21.70 -1.19 -0.71
C GLY A 216 23.03 -0.76 -0.08
N GLN A 217 23.01 0.35 0.67
CA GLN A 217 24.17 0.85 1.40
C GLN A 217 24.63 -0.10 2.51
N SER A 218 23.70 -0.78 3.18
CA SER A 218 24.01 -1.65 4.32
C SER A 218 24.39 -3.07 3.93
N LEU A 219 23.75 -3.64 2.90
CA LEU A 219 23.90 -5.04 2.50
C LEU A 219 24.60 -5.22 1.14
N GLY A 220 24.93 -4.11 0.47
CA GLY A 220 25.51 -4.07 -0.87
C GLY A 220 24.48 -3.93 -1.97
N GLU A 221 24.77 -3.10 -2.98
CA GLU A 221 23.85 -2.77 -4.08
C GLU A 221 23.34 -3.99 -4.88
N THR A 222 24.08 -5.11 -4.84
CA THR A 222 23.71 -6.33 -5.55
C THR A 222 22.42 -6.97 -5.02
N VAL A 223 22.04 -6.68 -3.77
CA VAL A 223 20.77 -7.16 -3.18
C VAL A 223 19.55 -6.43 -3.75
N LEU A 224 19.73 -5.32 -4.46
CA LEU A 224 18.65 -4.56 -5.09
C LEU A 224 18.53 -4.89 -6.58
N SER A 225 17.30 -4.93 -7.07
CA SER A 225 16.98 -5.02 -8.49
C SER A 225 17.24 -3.68 -9.19
N LYS A 226 17.21 -3.67 -10.53
CA LYS A 226 17.35 -2.42 -11.30
C LYS A 226 16.25 -1.41 -11.00
N THR A 227 15.10 -1.89 -10.51
CA THR A 227 13.95 -1.07 -10.11
C THR A 227 13.96 -0.75 -8.61
N GLY A 228 15.03 -1.09 -7.89
CA GLY A 228 15.22 -0.75 -6.48
C GLY A 228 14.53 -1.67 -5.49
N PHE A 229 13.96 -2.80 -5.91
CA PHE A 229 13.33 -3.76 -4.99
C PHE A 229 14.33 -4.79 -4.45
N VAL A 230 14.11 -5.30 -3.24
CA VAL A 230 15.01 -6.28 -2.60
C VAL A 230 14.87 -7.64 -3.25
N LYS A 231 15.96 -8.16 -3.82
CA LYS A 231 16.00 -9.51 -4.40
C LYS A 231 15.94 -10.56 -3.30
N VAL A 232 15.01 -11.50 -3.44
CA VAL A 232 14.82 -12.60 -2.49
C VAL A 232 14.91 -13.96 -3.18
N LYS A 233 15.22 -14.99 -2.41
CA LYS A 233 15.04 -16.41 -2.78
C LYS A 233 13.55 -16.79 -2.67
N PRO A 234 13.10 -17.94 -3.21
CA PRO A 234 11.76 -18.45 -2.97
C PRO A 234 11.41 -18.64 -1.49
N THR A 235 12.41 -18.83 -0.63
CA THR A 235 12.25 -18.88 0.85
C THR A 235 12.09 -17.51 1.51
N LEU A 236 12.06 -16.43 0.71
CA LEU A 236 11.99 -15.01 1.12
C LEU A 236 13.21 -14.49 1.88
N GLN A 237 14.31 -15.25 1.88
CA GLN A 237 15.62 -14.78 2.33
C GLN A 237 16.21 -13.80 1.31
N VAL A 238 16.79 -12.69 1.77
CA VAL A 238 17.51 -11.73 0.93
C VAL A 238 18.66 -12.46 0.24
N GLN A 239 18.86 -12.22 -1.06
CA GLN A 239 19.95 -12.88 -1.79
C GLN A 239 21.30 -12.57 -1.14
N GLY A 240 22.10 -13.61 -0.87
CA GLY A 240 23.40 -13.49 -0.21
C GLY A 240 23.36 -13.61 1.33
N HIS A 241 22.17 -13.56 1.96
CA HIS A 241 22.00 -13.60 3.41
C HIS A 241 21.00 -14.69 3.83
N ASN A 242 21.37 -15.54 4.78
CA ASN A 242 20.51 -16.61 5.27
C ASN A 242 19.67 -16.20 6.48
N ASN A 243 20.11 -15.19 7.24
CA ASN A 243 19.41 -14.71 8.43
C ASN A 243 18.62 -13.40 8.22
N ILE A 244 18.60 -12.88 7.00
CA ILE A 244 17.81 -11.69 6.64
C ILE A 244 16.75 -12.09 5.64
N PHE A 245 15.50 -11.78 5.95
CA PHE A 245 14.33 -11.98 5.11
C PHE A 245 13.79 -10.64 4.63
N ALA A 246 13.11 -10.61 3.49
CA ALA A 246 12.34 -9.46 3.06
C ALA A 246 10.96 -9.90 2.59
N MET A 247 9.93 -9.09 2.84
CA MET A 247 8.55 -9.39 2.49
C MET A 247 7.71 -8.16 2.16
N GLY A 248 6.55 -8.41 1.57
CA GLY A 248 5.58 -7.36 1.25
C GLY A 248 6.01 -6.56 0.01
N ASP A 249 5.67 -5.28 -0.02
CA ASP A 249 5.78 -4.47 -1.24
C ASP A 249 7.22 -4.22 -1.68
N MET A 250 8.19 -4.31 -0.77
CA MET A 250 9.59 -3.99 -1.01
C MET A 250 10.40 -5.06 -1.75
N ILE A 251 9.85 -6.27 -1.96
CA ILE A 251 10.58 -7.38 -2.59
C ILE A 251 10.49 -7.36 -4.10
N ASP A 252 11.54 -7.79 -4.78
CA ASP A 252 11.54 -8.06 -6.21
C ASP A 252 10.88 -9.41 -6.46
N TRP A 253 9.59 -9.38 -6.73
CA TRP A 253 8.79 -10.55 -7.05
C TRP A 253 7.78 -10.19 -8.13
N ALA A 254 7.71 -11.02 -9.17
CA ALA A 254 6.86 -10.83 -10.34
C ALA A 254 5.39 -11.12 -10.00
N GLU A 255 4.76 -10.18 -9.30
CA GLU A 255 3.35 -10.20 -8.92
C GLU A 255 2.83 -8.80 -8.64
N GLN A 256 1.50 -8.63 -8.62
CA GLN A 256 0.94 -7.40 -8.04
C GLN A 256 1.16 -7.37 -6.54
N LYS A 257 1.56 -6.20 -6.03
CA LYS A 257 1.73 -5.94 -4.60
C LYS A 257 0.36 -5.79 -3.95
N GLN A 258 0.00 -6.74 -3.09
CA GLN A 258 -1.34 -6.84 -2.51
C GLN A 258 -1.26 -7.30 -1.05
N SER A 259 -2.08 -6.69 -0.19
CA SER A 259 -2.05 -6.93 1.26
C SER A 259 -2.28 -8.40 1.64
N PHE A 260 -3.13 -9.12 0.91
CA PHE A 260 -3.35 -10.55 1.17
C PHE A 260 -2.14 -11.42 0.82
N LYS A 261 -1.34 -11.04 -0.18
CA LYS A 261 -0.07 -11.73 -0.53
C LYS A 261 1.01 -11.43 0.51
N ALA A 262 1.06 -10.21 1.03
CA ALA A 262 1.95 -9.87 2.15
C ALA A 262 1.70 -10.75 3.39
N LYS A 263 0.44 -11.12 3.69
CA LYS A 263 0.13 -12.10 4.75
C LYS A 263 0.71 -13.49 4.48
N GLN A 264 0.75 -13.91 3.21
CA GLN A 264 1.37 -15.18 2.83
C GLN A 264 2.88 -15.13 2.90
N HIS A 265 3.49 -14.01 2.51
CA HIS A 265 4.90 -13.77 2.73
C HIS A 265 5.25 -13.92 4.21
N ALA A 266 4.48 -13.28 5.10
CA ALA A 266 4.67 -13.38 6.54
C ALA A 266 4.58 -14.83 7.04
N SER A 267 3.64 -15.63 6.53
CA SER A 267 3.53 -17.06 6.86
C SER A 267 4.77 -17.86 6.45
N VAL A 268 5.31 -17.61 5.25
CA VAL A 268 6.54 -18.25 4.77
C VAL A 268 7.75 -17.83 5.60
N VAL A 269 7.91 -16.54 5.87
CA VAL A 269 9.00 -16.02 6.70
C VAL A 269 8.94 -16.57 8.13
N ALA A 270 7.76 -16.55 8.76
CA ALA A 270 7.58 -17.08 10.12
C ALA A 270 7.89 -18.58 10.21
N THR A 271 7.58 -19.35 9.17
CA THR A 271 7.92 -20.78 9.09
C THR A 271 9.43 -20.99 8.96
N ASN A 272 10.12 -20.12 8.22
CA ASN A 272 11.54 -20.26 7.90
C ASN A 272 12.48 -19.64 8.94
N ILE A 273 12.02 -18.70 9.76
CA ILE A 273 12.87 -18.02 10.74
C ILE A 273 13.33 -18.96 11.86
N LEU A 274 12.46 -19.88 12.31
CA LEU A 274 12.78 -20.81 13.39
C LEU A 274 13.92 -21.77 13.02
N PRO A 275 13.89 -22.47 11.86
CA PRO A 275 15.04 -23.24 11.38
C PRO A 275 16.34 -22.43 11.34
N VAL A 276 16.30 -21.18 10.86
CA VAL A 276 17.50 -20.34 10.77
C VAL A 276 18.09 -20.05 12.15
N LEU A 277 17.26 -19.75 13.15
CA LEU A 277 17.70 -19.55 14.53
C LEU A 277 18.29 -20.82 15.17
N GLU A 278 17.88 -22.00 14.68
CA GLU A 278 18.42 -23.30 15.07
C GLU A 278 19.65 -23.73 14.24
N GLY A 279 20.16 -22.87 13.36
CA GLY A 279 21.28 -23.19 12.46
C GLY A 279 20.92 -24.15 11.32
N GLN A 280 19.63 -24.32 11.04
CA GLN A 280 19.09 -25.15 9.96
C GLN A 280 18.72 -24.32 8.73
N VAL A 281 18.47 -25.02 7.62
CA VAL A 281 18.10 -24.40 6.34
C VAL A 281 16.59 -24.12 6.25
N SER A 282 16.23 -22.97 5.67
CA SER A 282 14.86 -22.64 5.28
C SER A 282 14.38 -23.56 4.15
N LYS A 283 13.13 -24.06 4.26
CA LYS A 283 12.56 -25.02 3.28
C LYS A 283 11.22 -24.57 2.71
N LYS A 284 10.48 -23.70 3.40
CA LYS A 284 9.17 -23.26 2.91
C LYS A 284 9.38 -22.24 1.81
N GLU A 285 8.84 -22.52 0.63
CA GLU A 285 8.87 -21.59 -0.49
C GLU A 285 7.55 -20.83 -0.62
N TYR A 286 7.64 -19.56 -1.00
CA TYR A 286 6.52 -18.75 -1.45
C TYR A 286 6.20 -19.06 -2.91
N LYS A 287 4.90 -19.18 -3.19
CA LYS A 287 4.35 -19.28 -4.54
C LYS A 287 3.23 -18.27 -4.64
N SER A 288 3.32 -17.37 -5.62
CA SER A 288 2.30 -16.36 -5.82
C SER A 288 0.96 -17.02 -6.10
N MET A 289 -0.09 -16.50 -5.47
CA MET A 289 -1.46 -16.82 -5.87
C MET A 289 -1.84 -16.02 -7.10
N GLY A 290 -2.82 -16.53 -7.84
CA GLY A 290 -3.45 -15.77 -8.92
C GLY A 290 -3.97 -14.40 -8.43
N GLU A 291 -4.04 -13.46 -9.36
CA GLU A 291 -4.33 -12.06 -9.08
C GLU A 291 -5.78 -11.84 -8.68
N ALA A 292 -6.04 -11.00 -7.68
CA ALA A 292 -7.41 -10.68 -7.27
C ALA A 292 -7.56 -9.21 -6.93
N MET A 293 -8.61 -8.55 -7.40
CA MET A 293 -8.77 -7.12 -7.23
C MET A 293 -10.21 -6.78 -6.88
N ILE A 294 -10.39 -5.87 -5.94
CA ILE A 294 -11.68 -5.24 -5.64
C ILE A 294 -11.44 -3.75 -5.70
N VAL A 295 -12.03 -3.11 -6.73
CA VAL A 295 -12.03 -1.65 -6.91
C VAL A 295 -13.39 -1.13 -6.48
N THR A 296 -13.47 -0.37 -5.39
CA THR A 296 -14.70 0.30 -4.98
C THR A 296 -15.07 1.43 -5.94
N ASN A 297 -16.36 1.73 -6.05
CA ASN A 297 -16.88 2.90 -6.76
C ASN A 297 -17.95 3.56 -5.88
N GLY A 298 -17.52 4.20 -4.79
CA GLY A 298 -18.38 4.68 -3.71
C GLY A 298 -18.79 3.57 -2.73
N THR A 299 -19.78 3.87 -1.88
CA THR A 299 -20.14 3.03 -0.72
C THR A 299 -20.83 1.71 -1.09
N ARG A 300 -21.50 1.65 -2.24
CA ARG A 300 -22.38 0.52 -2.63
C ARG A 300 -21.94 -0.23 -3.87
N GLY A 301 -20.92 0.26 -4.57
CA GLY A 301 -20.54 -0.28 -5.87
C GLY A 301 -19.06 -0.62 -6.00
N GLY A 302 -18.74 -1.27 -7.12
CA GLY A 302 -17.38 -1.59 -7.50
C GLY A 302 -17.27 -2.71 -8.53
N SER A 303 -16.03 -3.11 -8.78
CA SER A 303 -15.68 -4.20 -9.68
C SER A 303 -14.76 -5.18 -8.95
N VAL A 304 -15.09 -6.47 -9.03
CA VAL A 304 -14.32 -7.56 -8.41
C VAL A 304 -13.76 -8.46 -9.50
N TYR A 305 -12.51 -8.88 -9.32
CA TYR A 305 -11.81 -9.84 -10.17
C TYR A 305 -11.11 -10.89 -9.30
N PHE A 306 -11.29 -12.17 -9.66
CA PHE A 306 -10.56 -13.30 -9.08
C PHE A 306 -9.91 -14.12 -10.19
N GLY A 307 -8.64 -13.84 -10.47
CA GLY A 307 -7.82 -14.57 -11.44
C GLY A 307 -7.62 -16.03 -11.07
N PHE A 308 -7.47 -16.34 -9.78
CA PHE A 308 -7.37 -17.72 -9.29
C PHE A 308 -8.69 -18.51 -9.38
N LEU A 309 -9.82 -17.86 -9.70
CA LEU A 309 -11.11 -18.50 -9.98
C LEU A 309 -11.46 -18.36 -11.47
N PHE A 310 -10.55 -18.78 -12.35
CA PHE A 310 -10.74 -18.75 -13.81
C PHE A 310 -11.09 -17.35 -14.37
N GLY A 311 -10.58 -16.29 -13.72
CA GLY A 311 -10.87 -14.90 -14.11
C GLY A 311 -12.31 -14.47 -13.84
N LEU A 312 -12.95 -15.02 -12.81
CA LEU A 312 -14.29 -14.62 -12.36
C LEU A 312 -14.36 -13.11 -12.13
N ARG A 313 -15.40 -12.47 -12.67
CA ARG A 313 -15.66 -11.03 -12.55
C ARG A 313 -17.02 -10.84 -11.92
N LEU A 314 -17.09 -10.04 -10.86
CA LEU A 314 -18.33 -9.77 -10.12
C LEU A 314 -18.54 -8.26 -9.98
N GLY A 315 -19.80 -7.86 -9.82
CA GLY A 315 -20.21 -6.46 -9.74
C GLY A 315 -20.51 -5.99 -8.31
N ASP A 316 -21.41 -5.01 -8.21
CA ASP A 316 -21.67 -4.21 -7.00
C ASP A 316 -22.00 -5.01 -5.75
N PHE A 317 -22.85 -6.03 -5.87
CA PHE A 317 -23.23 -6.87 -4.73
C PHE A 317 -22.01 -7.46 -4.03
N PHE A 318 -21.06 -8.00 -4.80
CA PHE A 318 -19.85 -8.62 -4.27
C PHE A 318 -18.80 -7.59 -3.86
N ALA A 319 -18.67 -6.49 -4.60
CA ALA A 319 -17.80 -5.38 -4.18
C ALA A 319 -18.23 -4.87 -2.80
N ARG A 320 -19.53 -4.64 -2.60
CA ARG A 320 -20.12 -4.22 -1.32
C ARG A 320 -19.92 -5.25 -0.22
N LEU A 321 -20.18 -6.54 -0.51
CA LEU A 321 -20.03 -7.63 0.45
C LEU A 321 -18.58 -7.78 0.93
N PHE A 322 -17.60 -7.70 0.03
CA PHE A 322 -16.20 -7.97 0.36
C PHE A 322 -15.41 -6.75 0.80
N LYS A 323 -15.74 -5.54 0.31
CA LYS A 323 -14.95 -4.34 0.57
C LYS A 323 -15.78 -3.08 0.75
N SER A 324 -16.68 -2.71 -0.17
CA SER A 324 -17.22 -1.33 -0.19
C SER A 324 -18.02 -0.94 1.07
N LYS A 325 -18.57 -1.92 1.83
CA LYS A 325 -19.28 -1.65 3.09
C LYS A 325 -18.34 -1.42 4.28
N GLU A 326 -17.45 -2.37 4.57
CA GLU A 326 -16.60 -2.40 5.79
C GLU A 326 -15.14 -2.01 5.51
N LEU A 327 -14.78 -1.82 4.25
CA LEU A 327 -13.43 -1.53 3.75
C LEU A 327 -12.36 -2.51 4.28
N ILE A 328 -12.76 -3.72 4.71
CA ILE A 328 -11.89 -4.76 5.26
C ILE A 328 -11.33 -4.41 6.67
N ILE A 329 -11.86 -3.36 7.33
CA ILE A 329 -11.36 -2.87 8.62
C ILE A 329 -11.42 -3.97 9.70
N SER A 330 -12.57 -4.61 9.87
CA SER A 330 -12.78 -5.65 10.90
C SER A 330 -11.79 -6.82 10.77
N MET A 331 -11.54 -7.30 9.54
CA MET A 331 -10.57 -8.35 9.28
C MET A 331 -9.13 -7.92 9.60
N THR A 332 -8.76 -6.66 9.29
CA THR A 332 -7.43 -6.13 9.64
C THR A 332 -7.26 -6.01 11.14
N ARG A 333 -8.26 -5.45 11.84
CA ARG A 333 -8.29 -5.34 13.32
C ARG A 333 -8.16 -6.71 13.98
N ALA A 334 -8.91 -7.71 13.49
CA ALA A 334 -8.80 -9.09 13.93
C ALA A 334 -7.37 -9.65 13.78
N SER A 335 -6.70 -9.38 12.67
CA SER A 335 -5.30 -9.80 12.48
C SER A 335 -4.28 -9.10 13.38
N LEU A 336 -4.67 -8.00 14.04
CA LEU A 336 -3.86 -7.27 15.02
C LEU A 336 -4.29 -7.54 16.47
N GLY A 337 -5.14 -8.55 16.70
CA GLY A 337 -5.55 -8.99 18.04
C GLY A 337 -6.77 -8.27 18.62
N TYR A 338 -7.49 -7.49 17.81
CA TYR A 338 -8.75 -6.86 18.22
C TYR A 338 -9.93 -7.77 17.88
N THR A 339 -10.91 -7.91 18.78
CA THR A 339 -12.17 -8.58 18.45
C THR A 339 -12.97 -7.71 17.47
N SER A 340 -13.57 -8.35 16.47
CA SER A 340 -14.42 -7.73 15.44
C SER A 340 -15.68 -7.11 16.01
#